data_AF-A0A9E1BFF3-F1
#
_entry.id   AF-A0A9E1BFF3-F1
#
_cell.length_a   1.000
_cell.length_b   1.000
_cell.length_c   1.000
_cell.angle_alpha   90.00
_cell.angle_beta   90.00
_cell.angle_gamma   90.00
#
_symmetry.space_group_name_H-M   'P 1'
#
loop_
_entity.id
_entity.type
_entity.pdbx_description
1 polymer ?
#
loop_
_entity_poly.entity_id
_entity_poly.type
_entity_poly.pdbx_seq_one_letter_code
_entity_poly.pdbx_strand_id
1 'polypeptide(L)'
;MKEQFENACKFIVGSERARPGIGTLGEKTLHAVLKYTFEPDPCKHEIKIGNFYADIADGNTIMEIQTRNFNVLRKKLSFFLENYIVTVVHPIPRTKWIVWLDPETGEATKKRKSPKSGTICDAFYELYKIKQLLLHPNLRLCFVFLDIIEYRYLDGWSKDKKKGSSRFERIPKRLDNIVFVNSAKEYQNLIPESLSGNFTTKDFQKAAGRNLHHAQIALNVLKYVGAVTQVGKQGNAHVYERAT
;
A
#
# COMPACT_ATOMS: atom_id res chain seq x y z
N MET A 1 -8.61 14.93 6.95
CA MET A 1 -8.02 13.99 5.97
C MET A 1 -8.23 14.36 4.50
N LYS A 2 -9.45 14.41 3.94
CA LYS A 2 -9.62 14.73 2.49
C LYS A 2 -9.07 16.12 2.12
N GLU A 3 -9.43 17.14 2.89
CA GLU A 3 -8.92 18.50 2.70
C GLU A 3 -7.39 18.59 2.86
N GLN A 4 -6.84 17.98 3.92
CA GLN A 4 -5.38 17.88 4.12
C GLN A 4 -4.68 17.21 2.94
N PHE A 5 -5.25 16.14 2.39
CA PHE A 5 -4.71 15.46 1.21
C PHE A 5 -4.74 16.36 -0.04
N GLU A 6 -5.81 17.12 -0.25
CA GLU A 6 -5.90 18.08 -1.36
C GLU A 6 -4.89 19.21 -1.20
N ASN A 7 -4.72 19.72 0.02
CA ASN A 7 -3.72 20.74 0.34
C ASN A 7 -2.29 20.20 0.12
N ALA A 8 -2.00 18.98 0.59
CA ALA A 8 -0.72 18.31 0.33
C ALA A 8 -0.47 18.08 -1.17
N CYS A 9 -1.50 17.69 -1.94
CA CYS A 9 -1.39 17.57 -3.39
C CYS A 9 -1.06 18.93 -4.03
N LYS A 10 -1.75 20.01 -3.66
CA LYS A 10 -1.48 21.36 -4.20
C LYS A 10 -0.09 21.83 -3.83
N PHE A 11 0.33 21.63 -2.58
CA PHE A 11 1.64 22.03 -2.09
C PHE A 11 2.76 21.27 -2.82
N ILE A 12 2.71 19.94 -2.85
CA ILE A 12 3.78 19.11 -3.42
C ILE A 12 3.80 19.14 -4.94
N VAL A 13 2.64 19.02 -5.60
CA VAL A 13 2.55 19.01 -7.08
C VAL A 13 2.66 20.43 -7.66
N GLY A 14 2.28 21.46 -6.89
CA GLY A 14 2.42 22.87 -7.30
C GLY A 14 3.83 23.43 -7.09
N SER A 15 4.61 22.87 -6.15
CA SER A 15 6.06 23.15 -6.05
C SER A 15 6.81 22.63 -7.28
N GLU A 16 7.97 23.20 -7.63
CA GLU A 16 8.75 22.93 -8.87
C GLU A 16 9.12 21.44 -9.15
N ARG A 17 8.74 20.50 -8.27
CA ARG A 17 8.81 19.04 -8.46
C ARG A 17 8.00 18.50 -9.66
N ALA A 18 7.09 19.29 -10.23
CA ALA A 18 6.29 18.89 -11.39
C ALA A 18 7.00 19.05 -12.76
N ARG A 19 8.20 19.63 -12.83
CA ARG A 19 8.96 19.70 -14.09
C ARG A 19 9.60 18.33 -14.37
N PRO A 20 9.31 17.70 -15.54
CA PRO A 20 10.04 16.50 -15.94
C PRO A 20 11.48 16.89 -16.21
N GLY A 21 12.40 16.56 -15.29
CA GLY A 21 13.84 16.78 -15.49
C GLY A 21 14.65 17.32 -14.31
N ILE A 22 14.05 17.74 -13.20
CA ILE A 22 14.83 18.22 -12.03
C ILE A 22 14.44 17.41 -10.79
N GLY A 23 15.03 16.21 -10.71
CA GLY A 23 14.96 15.35 -9.53
C GLY A 23 16.01 15.75 -8.51
N THR A 24 15.70 16.70 -7.65
CA THR A 24 16.48 16.99 -6.44
C THR A 24 15.64 16.63 -5.22
N LEU A 25 15.68 15.33 -4.90
CA LEU A 25 15.24 14.59 -3.69
C LEU A 25 14.58 13.27 -4.16
N GLY A 26 15.23 12.13 -3.90
CA GLY A 26 14.83 10.81 -4.41
C GLY A 26 13.47 10.28 -3.95
N GLU A 27 12.72 11.06 -3.17
CA GLU A 27 11.38 10.76 -2.68
C GLU A 27 10.35 10.96 -3.80
N LYS A 28 9.56 9.90 -4.08
CA LYS A 28 8.52 9.94 -5.11
C LYS A 28 7.33 10.79 -4.67
N THR A 29 6.68 11.48 -5.62
CA THR A 29 5.56 12.40 -5.35
C THR A 29 4.47 11.81 -4.45
N LEU A 30 4.07 10.55 -4.70
CA LEU A 30 3.07 9.86 -3.88
C LEU A 30 3.48 9.75 -2.40
N HIS A 31 4.76 9.46 -2.13
CA HIS A 31 5.25 9.32 -0.76
C HIS A 31 5.23 10.69 -0.07
N ALA A 32 5.80 11.71 -0.71
CA ALA A 32 5.79 13.09 -0.21
C ALA A 32 4.38 13.61 0.10
N VAL A 33 3.41 13.43 -0.82
CA VAL A 33 2.02 13.85 -0.60
C VAL A 33 1.41 13.16 0.61
N LEU A 34 1.62 11.85 0.77
CA LEU A 34 1.09 11.13 1.94
C LEU A 34 1.77 11.59 3.22
N LYS A 35 3.08 11.85 3.18
CA LYS A 35 3.85 12.37 4.33
C LYS A 35 3.24 13.66 4.85
N TYR A 36 3.04 14.63 3.96
CA TYR A 36 2.36 15.90 4.26
C TYR A 36 0.87 15.77 4.59
N THR A 37 0.19 14.71 4.11
CA THR A 37 -1.22 14.47 4.45
C THR A 37 -1.37 14.04 5.90
N PHE A 38 -0.47 13.18 6.38
CA PHE A 38 -0.52 12.64 7.75
C PHE A 38 0.13 13.57 8.77
N GLU A 39 1.16 14.31 8.39
CA GLU A 39 1.81 15.30 9.25
C GLU A 39 2.19 16.52 8.39
N PRO A 40 1.50 17.67 8.53
CA PRO A 40 1.84 18.88 7.78
C PRO A 40 3.12 19.57 8.26
N ASP A 41 3.59 19.32 9.49
CA ASP A 41 4.80 19.93 10.04
C ASP A 41 6.06 19.22 9.52
N PRO A 42 6.89 19.89 8.69
CA PRO A 42 8.12 19.30 8.16
C PRO A 42 9.16 19.00 9.24
N CYS A 43 9.09 19.65 10.41
CA CYS A 43 10.01 19.40 11.53
C CYS A 43 9.83 18.02 12.15
N LYS A 44 8.78 17.28 11.78
CA LYS A 44 8.51 15.90 12.20
C LYS A 44 8.78 14.87 11.10
N HIS A 45 9.27 15.30 9.94
CA HIS A 45 9.58 14.40 8.82
C HIS A 45 11.03 13.97 8.85
N GLU A 46 11.31 12.75 8.36
CA GLU A 46 12.67 12.24 8.17
C GLU A 46 13.51 12.29 9.47
N ILE A 47 12.91 11.91 10.60
CA ILE A 47 13.54 11.99 11.91
C ILE A 47 14.47 10.80 12.12
N LYS A 48 15.73 11.09 12.45
CA LYS A 48 16.72 10.05 12.75
C LYS A 48 16.43 9.42 14.12
N ILE A 49 16.21 8.11 14.14
CA ILE A 49 16.01 7.31 15.35
C ILE A 49 16.95 6.11 15.27
N GLY A 50 17.98 6.10 16.12
CA GLY A 50 19.09 5.15 16.03
C GLY A 50 19.79 5.23 14.67
N ASN A 51 19.80 4.11 13.93
CA ASN A 51 20.42 3.98 12.61
C ASN A 51 19.44 4.15 11.44
N PHE A 52 18.18 4.49 11.71
CA PHE A 52 17.14 4.63 10.69
C PHE A 52 16.56 6.04 10.69
N TYR A 53 15.95 6.43 9.57
CA TYR A 53 15.16 7.66 9.45
C TYR A 53 13.69 7.30 9.37
N ALA A 54 12.88 7.75 10.32
CA ALA A 54 11.43 7.59 10.29
C ALA A 54 10.82 8.57 9.29
N ASP A 55 9.85 8.15 8.47
CA ASP A 55 9.20 9.09 7.52
C ASP A 55 8.48 10.21 8.28
N ILE A 56 7.75 9.85 9.34
CA ILE A 56 7.13 10.77 10.30
C ILE A 56 7.40 10.24 11.71
N ALA A 57 7.82 11.12 12.62
CA ALA A 57 7.88 10.81 14.06
C ALA A 57 7.32 11.96 14.89
N ASP A 58 6.41 11.62 15.81
CA ASP A 58 5.82 12.56 16.77
C ASP A 58 5.65 11.88 18.13
N GLY A 59 6.42 12.36 19.12
CA GLY A 59 6.50 11.77 20.45
C GLY A 59 6.83 10.27 20.39
N ASN A 60 5.91 9.44 20.85
CA ASN A 60 6.06 7.98 20.86
C ASN A 60 5.45 7.26 19.64
N THR A 61 5.10 8.00 18.58
CA THR A 61 4.48 7.45 17.37
C THR A 61 5.37 7.65 16.17
N ILE A 62 5.42 6.63 15.32
CA ILE A 62 6.15 6.63 14.05
C ILE A 62 5.17 6.23 12.94
N MET A 63 5.25 6.90 11.79
CA MET A 63 4.60 6.42 10.57
C MET A 63 5.63 6.15 9.47
N GLU A 64 5.44 5.06 8.75
CA GLU A 64 6.28 4.59 7.65
C GLU A 64 5.44 4.43 6.40
N ILE A 65 5.68 5.26 5.38
CA ILE A 65 4.94 5.25 4.13
C ILE A 65 5.63 4.30 3.16
N GLN A 66 5.08 3.10 3.03
CA GLN A 66 5.69 2.06 2.21
C GLN A 66 4.80 1.64 1.06
N THR A 67 5.29 1.79 -0.16
CA THR A 67 4.50 1.48 -1.35
C THR A 67 4.68 0.05 -1.86
N ARG A 68 5.81 -0.62 -1.56
CA ARG A 68 6.19 -1.99 -1.95
C ARG A 68 7.33 -2.52 -1.07
N ASN A 69 7.71 -3.79 -1.20
CA ASN A 69 8.95 -4.36 -0.63
C ASN A 69 9.04 -4.28 0.90
N PHE A 70 7.97 -4.69 1.59
CA PHE A 70 7.92 -4.71 3.06
C PHE A 70 8.99 -5.60 3.70
N ASN A 71 9.59 -6.53 2.93
CA ASN A 71 10.74 -7.30 3.40
C ASN A 71 11.93 -6.43 3.82
N VAL A 72 12.15 -5.27 3.17
CA VAL A 72 13.24 -4.34 3.52
C VAL A 72 12.93 -3.62 4.83
N LEU A 73 11.65 -3.43 5.16
CA LEU A 73 11.22 -2.80 6.41
C LEU A 73 11.45 -3.67 7.65
N ARG A 74 11.66 -4.98 7.52
CA ARG A 74 11.73 -5.90 8.68
C ARG A 74 12.69 -5.41 9.77
N LYS A 75 13.93 -5.08 9.39
CA LYS A 75 14.95 -4.62 10.36
C LYS A 75 14.57 -3.29 11.01
N LYS A 76 14.05 -2.36 10.20
CA LYS A 76 13.61 -1.03 10.64
C LYS A 76 12.43 -1.12 11.60
N LEU A 77 11.41 -1.91 11.23
CA LEU A 77 10.23 -2.16 12.05
C LEU A 77 10.60 -2.88 13.35
N SER A 78 11.45 -3.93 13.30
CA SER A 78 11.90 -4.60 14.52
C SER A 78 12.52 -3.63 15.52
N PHE A 79 13.39 -2.71 15.05
CA PHE A 79 14.00 -1.70 15.90
C PHE A 79 12.98 -0.67 16.44
N PHE A 80 12.08 -0.15 15.60
CA PHE A 80 11.10 0.85 16.05
C PHE A 80 10.05 0.26 17.00
N LEU A 81 9.57 -0.95 16.74
CA LEU A 81 8.47 -1.57 17.49
C LEU A 81 8.85 -1.86 18.96
N GLU A 82 10.14 -1.93 19.29
CA GLU A 82 10.63 -2.10 20.67
C GLU A 82 10.17 -0.97 21.59
N ASN A 83 10.12 0.27 21.09
CA ASN A 83 9.87 1.45 21.92
C ASN A 83 8.72 2.34 21.42
N TYR A 84 8.36 2.24 20.14
CA TYR A 84 7.41 3.14 19.49
C TYR A 84 6.19 2.41 18.98
N ILE A 85 5.07 3.13 18.92
CA ILE A 85 3.88 2.72 18.17
C ILE A 85 4.11 3.06 16.69
N VAL A 86 4.18 2.04 15.83
CA VAL A 86 4.54 2.21 14.42
C VAL A 86 3.33 1.95 13.54
N THR A 87 2.98 2.91 12.70
CA THR A 87 1.93 2.76 11.67
C THR A 87 2.57 2.63 10.29
N VAL A 88 2.40 1.48 9.64
CA VAL A 88 2.80 1.34 8.24
C VAL A 88 1.66 1.84 7.34
N VAL A 89 1.88 2.95 6.67
CA VAL A 89 0.97 3.56 5.71
C VAL A 89 1.22 2.96 4.33
N HIS A 90 0.24 2.23 3.79
CA HIS A 90 0.33 1.57 2.51
C HIS A 90 -0.69 2.11 1.50
N PRO A 91 -0.27 2.87 0.49
CA PRO A 91 -1.18 3.36 -0.54
C PRO A 91 -1.59 2.27 -1.53
N ILE A 92 -2.89 2.13 -1.74
CA ILE A 92 -3.54 1.22 -2.68
C ILE A 92 -4.24 2.05 -3.77
N PRO A 93 -3.72 2.06 -5.01
CA PRO A 93 -4.37 2.77 -6.11
C PRO A 93 -5.74 2.16 -6.44
N ARG A 94 -6.83 2.83 -6.04
CA ARG A 94 -8.21 2.42 -6.33
C ARG A 94 -8.49 2.58 -7.82
N THR A 95 -8.42 3.80 -8.33
CA THR A 95 -8.39 4.06 -9.77
C THR A 95 -7.00 4.47 -10.19
N LYS A 96 -6.51 3.90 -11.29
CA LYS A 96 -5.21 4.25 -11.85
C LYS A 96 -5.35 4.58 -13.32
N TRP A 97 -4.82 5.72 -13.73
CA TRP A 97 -4.56 6.01 -15.13
C TRP A 97 -3.07 5.82 -15.43
N ILE A 98 -2.77 5.41 -16.66
CA ILE A 98 -1.40 5.18 -17.12
C ILE A 98 -1.10 6.17 -18.24
N VAL A 99 0.07 6.80 -18.13
CA VAL A 99 0.68 7.62 -19.18
C VAL A 99 2.05 7.01 -19.48
N TRP A 100 2.28 6.67 -20.74
CA TRP A 100 3.57 6.21 -21.23
C TRP A 100 4.41 7.37 -21.71
N LEU A 101 5.68 7.37 -21.33
CA LEU A 101 6.71 8.33 -21.70
C LEU A 101 7.72 7.64 -22.60
N ASP A 102 8.01 8.25 -23.75
CA ASP A 102 9.19 7.89 -24.52
C ASP A 102 10.44 8.42 -23.80
N PRO A 103 11.41 7.58 -23.43
CA PRO A 103 12.59 8.02 -22.69
C PRO A 103 13.56 8.86 -23.53
N GLU A 104 13.52 8.77 -24.87
CA GLU A 104 14.42 9.50 -25.77
C GLU A 104 13.84 10.87 -26.12
N THR A 105 12.55 10.95 -26.45
CA THR A 105 11.92 12.20 -26.89
C THR A 105 11.21 12.96 -25.76
N GLY A 106 10.90 12.28 -24.66
CA GLY A 106 10.07 12.82 -23.57
C GLY A 106 8.58 12.89 -23.91
N GLU A 107 8.15 12.43 -25.09
CA GLU A 107 6.75 12.47 -25.51
C GLU A 107 5.86 11.60 -24.63
N ALA A 108 4.66 12.11 -24.33
CA ALA A 108 3.69 11.45 -23.48
C ALA A 108 2.45 11.00 -24.27
N THR A 109 2.08 9.73 -24.11
CA THR A 109 0.80 9.21 -24.63
C THR A 109 -0.41 9.84 -23.92
N LYS A 110 -1.60 9.76 -24.54
CA LYS A 110 -2.86 10.12 -23.88
C LYS A 110 -3.11 9.26 -22.63
N LYS A 111 -3.63 9.89 -21.58
CA LYS A 111 -4.02 9.26 -20.32
C LYS A 111 -5.07 8.15 -20.56
N ARG A 112 -4.76 6.89 -20.19
CA ARG A 112 -5.69 5.76 -20.28
C ARG A 112 -6.00 5.16 -18.91
N LYS A 113 -7.27 4.85 -18.62
CA LYS A 113 -7.64 4.14 -17.39
C LYS A 113 -7.09 2.70 -17.42
N SER A 114 -6.50 2.27 -16.31
CA SER A 114 -6.08 0.89 -16.09
C SER A 114 -7.31 0.02 -15.81
N PRO A 115 -7.40 -1.20 -16.36
CA PRO A 115 -8.49 -2.11 -16.04
C PRO A 115 -8.41 -2.65 -14.60
N LYS A 116 -7.24 -2.54 -13.95
CA LYS A 116 -7.05 -2.99 -12.57
C LYS A 116 -7.53 -1.90 -11.60
N SER A 117 -8.52 -2.25 -10.77
CA SER A 117 -8.95 -1.46 -9.62
C SER A 117 -8.34 -2.03 -8.34
N GLY A 118 -7.74 -1.19 -7.50
CA GLY A 118 -7.11 -1.61 -6.25
C GLY A 118 -8.12 -2.16 -5.23
N THR A 119 -7.74 -3.23 -4.53
CA THR A 119 -8.51 -3.81 -3.42
C THR A 119 -7.59 -4.06 -2.24
N ILE A 120 -8.20 -4.20 -1.05
CA ILE A 120 -7.44 -4.51 0.16
C ILE A 120 -6.61 -5.79 0.02
N CYS A 121 -7.06 -6.71 -0.83
CA CYS A 121 -6.35 -7.95 -1.09
C CYS A 121 -4.98 -7.76 -1.75
N ASP A 122 -4.74 -6.62 -2.41
CA ASP A 122 -3.43 -6.29 -2.98
C ASP A 122 -2.37 -6.08 -1.88
N ALA A 123 -2.78 -5.69 -0.67
CA ALA A 123 -1.86 -5.46 0.45
C ALA A 123 -1.32 -6.76 1.04
N PHE A 124 -2.08 -7.88 0.98
CA PHE A 124 -1.65 -9.13 1.62
C PHE A 124 -0.34 -9.68 1.08
N TYR A 125 0.01 -9.38 -0.17
CA TYR A 125 1.32 -9.74 -0.72
C TYR A 125 2.47 -9.06 0.04
N GLU A 126 2.29 -7.80 0.44
CA GLU A 126 3.28 -7.07 1.24
C GLU A 126 3.19 -7.46 2.73
N LEU A 127 1.98 -7.63 3.28
CA LEU A 127 1.80 -8.09 4.66
C LEU A 127 2.43 -9.46 4.91
N TYR A 128 2.32 -10.38 3.95
CA TYR A 128 2.98 -11.69 4.02
C TYR A 128 4.49 -11.57 4.22
N LYS A 129 5.12 -10.52 3.68
CA LYS A 129 6.56 -10.31 3.86
C LYS A 129 6.93 -9.86 5.27
N ILE A 130 6.02 -9.32 6.07
CA ILE A 130 6.27 -8.94 7.47
C ILE A 130 5.38 -9.75 8.41
N LYS A 131 4.93 -10.92 7.98
CA LYS A 131 3.95 -11.75 8.66
C LYS A 131 4.26 -11.93 10.15
N GLN A 132 5.53 -12.16 10.49
CA GLN A 132 6.02 -12.35 11.85
C GLN A 132 5.88 -11.14 12.78
N LEU A 133 5.66 -9.94 12.22
CA LEU A 133 5.47 -8.70 12.97
C LEU A 133 3.99 -8.30 13.11
N LEU A 134 3.08 -8.93 12.38
CA LEU A 134 1.66 -8.53 12.29
C LEU A 134 0.89 -8.65 13.62
N LEU A 135 1.39 -9.45 14.56
CA LEU A 135 0.81 -9.61 15.90
C LEU A 135 1.51 -8.74 16.95
N HIS A 136 2.50 -7.94 16.56
CA HIS A 136 3.21 -7.07 17.51
C HIS A 136 2.24 -6.00 18.06
N PRO A 137 2.14 -5.80 19.39
CA PRO A 137 1.15 -4.90 19.98
C PRO A 137 1.32 -3.44 19.55
N ASN A 138 2.54 -3.05 19.20
CA ASN A 138 2.86 -1.69 18.73
C ASN A 138 2.74 -1.50 17.21
N LEU A 139 2.41 -2.53 16.43
CA LEU A 139 2.29 -2.39 14.98
C LEU A 139 0.85 -2.07 14.59
N ARG A 140 0.69 -1.02 13.78
CA ARG A 140 -0.55 -0.60 13.15
C ARG A 140 -0.39 -0.55 11.64
N LEU A 141 -1.50 -0.72 10.93
CA LEU A 141 -1.53 -0.61 9.46
C LEU A 141 -2.54 0.45 9.06
N CYS A 142 -2.21 1.22 8.03
CA CYS A 142 -3.07 2.22 7.44
C CYS A 142 -3.09 2.06 5.92
N PHE A 143 -4.20 1.57 5.36
CA PHE A 143 -4.37 1.41 3.92
C PHE A 143 -5.06 2.62 3.32
N VAL A 144 -4.35 3.35 2.47
CA VAL A 144 -4.86 4.57 1.84
C VAL A 144 -5.33 4.24 0.43
N PHE A 145 -6.63 4.24 0.20
CA PHE A 145 -7.20 4.08 -1.13
C PHE A 145 -7.25 5.43 -1.83
N LEU A 146 -6.67 5.51 -3.03
CA LEU A 146 -6.64 6.76 -3.78
C LEU A 146 -6.62 6.57 -5.29
N ASP A 147 -7.05 7.61 -5.99
CA ASP A 147 -6.94 7.73 -7.43
C ASP A 147 -5.56 8.28 -7.81
N ILE A 148 -4.89 7.69 -8.79
CA ILE A 148 -3.53 8.09 -9.21
C ILE A 148 -3.36 8.14 -10.73
N ILE A 149 -2.43 8.97 -11.19
CA ILE A 149 -1.82 8.86 -12.53
C ILE A 149 -0.43 8.25 -12.37
N GLU A 150 -0.18 7.12 -13.03
CA GLU A 150 1.12 6.45 -13.05
C GLU A 150 1.81 6.72 -14.40
N TYR A 151 2.98 7.35 -14.34
CA TYR A 151 3.87 7.58 -15.48
C TYR A 151 4.87 6.43 -15.56
N ARG A 152 5.05 5.88 -16.76
CA ARG A 152 5.95 4.75 -17.03
C ARG A 152 6.73 5.00 -18.29
N TYR A 153 7.97 4.52 -18.34
CA TYR A 153 8.77 4.59 -19.55
C TYR A 153 8.38 3.50 -20.54
N LEU A 154 8.55 3.78 -21.83
CA LEU A 154 8.54 2.79 -22.91
C LEU A 154 9.93 2.15 -23.02
N ASP A 155 10.34 1.43 -21.97
CA ASP A 155 11.65 0.78 -21.82
C ASP A 155 11.54 -0.73 -21.54
N GLY A 156 10.34 -1.28 -21.69
CA GLY A 156 10.07 -2.70 -21.49
C GLY A 156 10.60 -3.59 -22.62
N TRP A 157 10.73 -4.88 -22.34
CA TRP A 157 11.26 -5.89 -23.26
C TRP A 157 10.28 -6.34 -24.35
N SER A 158 8.99 -5.98 -24.27
CA SER A 158 8.01 -6.35 -25.30
C SER A 158 8.16 -5.49 -26.56
N LYS A 159 7.59 -5.94 -27.69
CA LYS A 159 7.58 -5.19 -28.97
C LYS A 159 7.04 -3.77 -28.83
N ASP A 160 6.04 -3.55 -27.97
CA ASP A 160 5.47 -2.23 -27.68
C ASP A 160 6.17 -1.50 -26.51
N LYS A 161 7.28 -2.04 -26.01
CA LYS A 161 8.09 -1.58 -24.89
C LYS A 161 7.35 -1.43 -23.55
N LYS A 162 6.20 -2.09 -23.35
CA LYS A 162 5.39 -1.94 -22.12
C LYS A 162 5.63 -3.01 -21.06
N LYS A 163 5.88 -4.27 -21.44
CA LYS A 163 6.09 -5.36 -20.48
C LYS A 163 7.47 -5.23 -19.83
N GLY A 164 7.52 -5.32 -18.51
CA GLY A 164 8.77 -5.12 -17.76
C GLY A 164 9.22 -3.67 -17.63
N SER A 165 8.44 -2.71 -18.13
CA SER A 165 8.79 -1.28 -18.08
C SER A 165 9.09 -0.76 -16.67
N SER A 166 9.85 0.33 -16.60
CA SER A 166 10.13 1.05 -15.37
C SER A 166 9.01 2.04 -15.05
N ARG A 167 8.76 2.22 -13.75
CA ARG A 167 7.85 3.27 -13.26
C ARG A 167 8.64 4.55 -13.05
N PHE A 168 8.20 5.63 -13.68
CA PHE A 168 8.78 6.95 -13.48
C PHE A 168 8.21 7.61 -12.22
N GLU A 169 6.89 7.85 -12.21
CA GLU A 169 6.25 8.62 -11.14
C GLU A 169 4.79 8.20 -10.91
N ARG A 170 4.27 8.46 -9.71
CA ARG A 170 2.84 8.36 -9.37
C ARG A 170 2.35 9.67 -8.77
N ILE A 171 1.40 10.29 -9.46
CA ILE A 171 0.76 11.53 -9.02
C ILE A 171 -0.59 11.18 -8.40
N PRO A 172 -0.77 11.34 -7.06
CA PRO A 172 -2.06 11.21 -6.41
C PRO A 172 -3.04 12.29 -6.91
N LYS A 173 -4.31 11.93 -7.08
CA LYS A 173 -5.35 12.84 -7.60
C LYS A 173 -6.54 13.02 -6.66
N ARG A 174 -6.97 11.97 -5.96
CA ARG A 174 -8.11 12.02 -5.05
C ARG A 174 -7.99 10.93 -3.99
N LEU A 175 -8.26 11.27 -2.73
CA LEU A 175 -8.39 10.32 -1.64
C LEU A 175 -9.78 9.67 -1.68
N ASP A 176 -9.82 8.33 -1.77
CA ASP A 176 -11.06 7.55 -1.82
C ASP A 176 -11.50 7.17 -0.40
N ASN A 177 -10.68 6.39 0.31
CA ASN A 177 -10.93 5.95 1.68
C ASN A 177 -9.61 5.65 2.42
N ILE A 178 -9.65 5.60 3.75
CA ILE A 178 -8.54 5.15 4.60
C ILE A 178 -9.06 4.05 5.54
N VAL A 179 -8.35 2.93 5.59
CA VAL A 179 -8.67 1.80 6.47
C VAL A 179 -7.54 1.62 7.47
N PHE A 180 -7.86 1.75 8.75
CA PHE A 180 -6.92 1.47 9.84
C PHE A 180 -7.11 0.05 10.36
N VAL A 181 -6.00 -0.58 10.76
CA VAL A 181 -5.96 -1.81 11.54
C VAL A 181 -5.00 -1.57 12.69
N ASN A 182 -5.55 -1.31 13.87
CA ASN A 182 -4.79 -0.93 15.06
C ASN A 182 -4.51 -2.10 16.01
N SER A 183 -5.09 -3.27 15.73
CA SER A 183 -5.00 -4.46 16.58
C SER A 183 -5.19 -5.75 15.78
N ALA A 184 -4.82 -6.89 16.38
CA ALA A 184 -5.01 -8.21 15.79
C ALA A 184 -6.49 -8.51 15.45
N LYS A 185 -7.44 -8.02 16.26
CA LYS A 185 -8.87 -8.22 16.03
C LYS A 185 -9.36 -7.51 14.77
N GLU A 186 -8.83 -6.31 14.48
CA GLU A 186 -9.24 -5.49 13.34
C GLU A 186 -8.84 -6.08 11.98
N TYR A 187 -7.99 -7.11 11.91
CA TYR A 187 -7.72 -7.81 10.64
C TYR A 187 -8.98 -8.44 10.04
N GLN A 188 -10.02 -8.72 10.84
CA GLN A 188 -11.32 -9.17 10.35
C GLN A 188 -11.97 -8.16 9.40
N ASN A 189 -11.69 -6.86 9.55
CA ASN A 189 -12.18 -5.79 8.68
C ASN A 189 -11.60 -5.88 7.26
N LEU A 190 -10.54 -6.68 7.05
CA LEU A 190 -9.94 -6.91 5.74
C LEU A 190 -10.59 -8.08 4.98
N ILE A 191 -11.54 -8.79 5.60
CA ILE A 191 -12.28 -9.89 4.99
C ILE A 191 -13.51 -9.34 4.26
N PRO A 192 -13.73 -9.66 2.97
CA PRO A 192 -14.91 -9.20 2.23
C PRO A 192 -16.22 -9.52 2.96
N GLU A 193 -17.06 -8.50 3.21
CA GLU A 193 -18.32 -8.60 3.97
C GLU A 193 -19.29 -9.66 3.43
N SER A 194 -19.25 -9.92 2.12
CA SER A 194 -20.05 -10.98 1.47
C SER A 194 -19.72 -12.41 1.94
N LEU A 195 -18.64 -12.59 2.71
CA LEU A 195 -18.25 -13.86 3.31
C LEU A 195 -18.73 -13.94 4.77
N SER A 196 -20.04 -14.13 4.97
CA SER A 196 -20.69 -14.13 6.29
C SER A 196 -20.81 -15.51 6.96
N GLY A 197 -20.45 -16.60 6.27
CA GLY A 197 -20.45 -17.97 6.80
C GLY A 197 -19.16 -18.71 6.47
N ASN A 198 -19.21 -20.04 6.46
CA ASN A 198 -18.08 -20.87 6.02
C ASN A 198 -17.77 -20.61 4.54
N PHE A 199 -16.50 -20.38 4.22
CA PHE A 199 -16.06 -20.10 2.86
C PHE A 199 -14.77 -20.84 2.52
N THR A 200 -14.60 -21.14 1.23
CA THR A 200 -13.35 -21.70 0.70
C THR A 200 -12.43 -20.62 0.15
N THR A 201 -11.20 -20.99 -0.18
CA THR A 201 -10.29 -20.11 -0.93
C THR A 201 -10.89 -19.61 -2.26
N LYS A 202 -11.73 -20.42 -2.93
CA LYS A 202 -12.39 -20.02 -4.19
C LYS A 202 -13.47 -18.95 -3.95
N ASP A 203 -14.17 -19.03 -2.83
CA ASP A 203 -15.18 -18.03 -2.46
C ASP A 203 -14.51 -16.71 -2.10
N PHE A 204 -13.41 -16.77 -1.34
CA PHE A 204 -12.58 -15.60 -1.07
C PHE A 204 -12.03 -14.99 -2.36
N GLN A 205 -11.55 -15.81 -3.30
CA GLN A 205 -11.07 -15.36 -4.60
C GLN A 205 -12.14 -14.55 -5.35
N LYS A 206 -13.37 -15.08 -5.42
CA LYS A 206 -14.51 -14.42 -6.08
C LYS A 206 -14.87 -13.10 -5.39
N ALA A 207 -15.02 -13.12 -4.06
CA ALA A 207 -15.38 -11.95 -3.27
C ALA A 207 -14.32 -10.83 -3.34
N ALA A 208 -13.04 -11.21 -3.34
CA ALA A 208 -11.91 -10.28 -3.44
C ALA A 208 -11.68 -9.72 -4.86
N GLY A 209 -12.24 -10.35 -5.89
CA GLY A 209 -11.96 -10.02 -7.29
C GLY A 209 -10.48 -10.17 -7.65
N ARG A 210 -9.83 -11.22 -7.15
CA ARG A 210 -8.39 -11.49 -7.37
C ARG A 210 -8.13 -12.91 -7.85
N ASN A 211 -6.90 -13.21 -8.24
CA ASN A 211 -6.53 -14.56 -8.64
C ASN A 211 -6.33 -15.46 -7.40
N LEU A 212 -6.33 -16.78 -7.63
CA LEU A 212 -6.25 -17.77 -6.57
C LEU A 212 -5.00 -17.62 -5.69
N HIS A 213 -3.84 -17.31 -6.30
CA HIS A 213 -2.59 -17.11 -5.57
C HIS A 213 -2.69 -15.95 -4.55
N HIS A 214 -3.30 -14.82 -4.93
CA HIS A 214 -3.51 -13.72 -3.98
C HIS A 214 -4.49 -14.10 -2.86
N ALA A 215 -5.56 -14.83 -3.18
CA ALA A 215 -6.51 -15.33 -2.18
C ALA A 215 -5.84 -16.29 -1.18
N GLN A 216 -4.96 -17.18 -1.66
CA GLN A 216 -4.19 -18.08 -0.81
C GLN A 216 -3.24 -17.33 0.13
N ILE A 217 -2.53 -16.32 -0.37
CA ILE A 217 -1.66 -15.46 0.46
C ILE A 217 -2.50 -14.71 1.51
N ALA A 218 -3.63 -14.14 1.10
CA ALA A 218 -4.53 -13.43 2.01
C ALA A 218 -4.99 -14.34 3.16
N LEU A 219 -5.49 -15.54 2.85
CA LEU A 219 -5.93 -16.49 3.87
C LEU A 219 -4.78 -17.02 4.72
N ASN A 220 -3.57 -17.13 4.17
CA ASN A 220 -2.39 -17.48 4.94
C ASN A 220 -2.05 -16.43 6.01
N VAL A 221 -2.17 -15.14 5.66
CA VAL A 221 -1.97 -14.02 6.60
C VAL A 221 -3.13 -13.95 7.60
N LEU A 222 -4.38 -13.95 7.11
CA LEU A 222 -5.58 -13.86 7.94
C LEU A 222 -5.67 -15.00 8.95
N LYS A 223 -5.29 -16.23 8.56
CA LYS A 223 -5.23 -17.38 9.48
C LYS A 223 -4.18 -17.18 10.56
N TYR A 224 -3.01 -16.64 10.18
CA TYR A 224 -1.92 -16.41 11.14
C TYR A 224 -2.24 -15.36 12.18
N VAL A 225 -2.89 -14.26 11.78
CA VAL A 225 -3.30 -13.21 12.71
C VAL A 225 -4.56 -13.57 13.49
N GLY A 226 -5.12 -14.77 13.28
CA GLY A 226 -6.33 -15.24 13.96
C GLY A 226 -7.62 -14.60 13.48
N ALA A 227 -7.63 -13.93 12.33
CA ALA A 227 -8.84 -13.33 11.76
C ALA A 227 -9.77 -14.36 11.10
N VAL A 228 -9.21 -15.51 10.69
CA VAL A 228 -9.97 -16.67 10.19
C VAL A 228 -9.44 -17.96 10.80
N THR A 229 -10.33 -18.93 10.99
CA THR A 229 -9.99 -20.28 11.45
C THR A 229 -10.27 -21.27 10.33
N GLN A 230 -9.41 -22.28 10.17
CA GLN A 230 -9.70 -23.39 9.25
C GLN A 230 -10.53 -24.43 9.99
N VAL A 231 -11.78 -24.61 9.57
CA VAL A 231 -12.76 -25.46 10.27
C VAL A 231 -12.96 -26.84 9.62
N GLY A 232 -12.39 -27.06 8.44
CA GLY A 232 -12.47 -28.36 7.78
C GLY A 232 -11.99 -28.36 6.35
N LYS A 233 -12.50 -29.32 5.58
CA LYS A 233 -12.26 -29.47 4.14
C LYS A 233 -13.55 -29.82 3.40
N GLN A 234 -13.69 -29.31 2.19
CA GLN A 234 -14.70 -29.73 1.22
C GLN A 234 -13.96 -30.30 0.00
N GLY A 235 -13.85 -31.62 -0.06
CA GLY A 235 -12.90 -32.29 -0.96
C GLY A 235 -11.46 -31.84 -0.65
N ASN A 236 -10.76 -31.31 -1.65
CA ASN A 236 -9.39 -30.80 -1.50
C ASN A 236 -9.33 -29.33 -1.03
N ALA A 237 -10.46 -28.63 -0.94
CA ALA A 237 -10.49 -27.22 -0.54
C ALA A 237 -10.55 -27.09 0.98
N HIS A 238 -9.71 -26.22 1.56
CA HIS A 238 -9.85 -25.82 2.95
C HIS A 238 -11.07 -24.93 3.13
N VAL A 239 -11.83 -25.18 4.20
CA VAL A 239 -12.98 -24.37 4.62
C VAL A 239 -12.55 -23.51 5.79
N TYR A 240 -12.87 -22.22 5.70
CA TYR A 240 -12.54 -21.21 6.70
C TYR A 240 -13.81 -20.56 7.24
N GLU A 241 -13.70 -20.07 8.47
CA GLU A 241 -14.70 -19.28 9.18
C GLU A 241 -14.02 -17.99 9.68
N ARG A 242 -14.78 -16.88 9.78
CA ARG A 242 -14.28 -15.68 10.48
C ARG A 242 -14.12 -16.00 11.95
N ALA A 243 -13.05 -15.50 12.58
CA ALA A 243 -12.96 -15.56 14.03
C ALA A 243 -14.03 -14.65 14.66
N THR A 244 -14.59 -15.07 15.79
CA THR A 244 -15.54 -14.31 16.61
C THR A 244 -14.84 -13.34 17.56
#